data_AF-A0A4Q2D3K2-F1
#
_entry.id   AF-A0A4Q2D3K2-F1
#
_cell.length_a   1.000
_cell.length_b   1.000
_cell.length_c   1.000
_cell.angle_alpha   90.00
_cell.angle_beta   90.00
_cell.angle_gamma   90.00
#
_symmetry.space_group_name_H-M   'P 1'
#
loop_
_entity.id
_entity.type
_entity.pdbx_description
1 polymer ?
#
loop_
_entity_poly.entity_id
_entity_poly.type
_entity_poly.pdbx_seq_one_letter_code
_entity_poly.pdbx_strand_id
1 'polypeptide(L)'
;MGRTKLYKTDEERKEAAQQRNREYYHSSTAAHNGQSTGPVWQQHIDFLASQCLKLRLNQDTKTYVCNVAKAFLAHRDPEQILRGCDQFNSLLTRAHRLENDILNQVGVGPLMASLQKIIADIREVVNCVEDVWGFAILGMDDFRDACINTLFMYQKL
;
A
#
# COMPACT_ATOMS: atom_id res chain seq x y z
N MET A 1 27.77 21.27 45.36
CA MET A 1 28.90 21.05 44.42
C MET A 1 28.35 21.10 43.00
N GLY A 2 28.80 22.04 42.17
CA GLY A 2 28.29 22.22 40.81
C GLY A 2 28.85 21.17 39.84
N ARG A 3 28.00 20.66 38.93
CA ARG A 3 28.37 19.65 37.93
C ARG A 3 29.35 20.27 36.91
N THR A 4 30.50 19.65 36.72
CA THR A 4 31.53 20.09 35.77
C THR A 4 31.00 20.08 34.35
N LYS A 5 31.24 21.15 33.57
CA LYS A 5 30.85 21.22 32.15
C LYS A 5 31.62 20.16 31.35
N LEU A 6 30.88 19.45 30.50
CA LEU A 6 31.37 18.32 29.69
C LEU A 6 32.31 18.75 28.55
N TYR A 7 32.20 20.01 28.11
CA TYR A 7 33.01 20.60 27.04
C TYR A 7 33.57 21.93 27.52
N LYS A 8 34.84 22.22 27.19
CA LYS A 8 35.53 23.45 27.56
C LYS A 8 35.32 24.56 26.54
N THR A 9 35.12 24.20 25.26
CA THR A 9 34.92 25.15 24.16
C THR A 9 33.71 24.77 23.29
N ASP A 10 33.19 25.74 22.53
CA ASP A 10 32.10 25.50 21.57
C ASP A 10 32.53 24.66 20.36
N GLU A 11 33.82 24.66 20.04
CA GLU A 11 34.40 23.82 18.98
C GLU A 11 34.39 22.34 19.39
N GLU A 12 34.82 22.00 20.61
CA GLU A 12 34.75 20.63 21.15
C GLU A 12 33.31 20.08 21.13
N ARG A 13 32.33 20.93 21.44
CA ARG A 13 30.91 20.55 21.40
C ARG A 13 30.44 20.24 19.98
N LYS A 14 30.87 21.02 18.98
CA LYS A 14 30.51 20.80 17.57
C LYS A 14 31.17 19.54 17.01
N GLU A 15 32.43 19.30 17.30
CA GLU A 15 33.14 18.09 16.87
C GLU A 15 32.54 16.83 17.50
N ALA A 16 32.25 16.85 18.80
CA ALA A 16 31.58 15.74 19.46
C ALA A 16 30.18 15.45 18.88
N ALA A 17 29.42 16.48 18.51
CA ALA A 17 28.13 16.32 17.85
C ALA A 17 28.26 15.72 16.44
N GLN A 18 29.26 16.15 15.66
CA GLN A 18 29.54 15.60 14.34
C GLN A 18 30.00 14.15 14.42
N GLN A 19 30.86 13.82 15.38
CA GLN A 19 31.36 12.46 15.58
C GLN A 19 30.24 11.51 16.00
N ARG A 20 29.37 11.95 16.92
CA ARG A 20 28.18 11.18 17.32
C ARG A 20 27.21 10.95 16.17
N ASN A 21 27.04 11.94 15.28
CA ASN A 21 26.26 11.76 14.05
C ASN A 21 26.92 10.74 13.11
N ARG A 22 28.25 10.81 12.90
CA ARG A 22 28.96 9.82 12.07
C ARG A 22 28.82 8.41 12.61
N GLU A 23 28.97 8.23 13.92
CA GLU A 23 28.82 6.94 14.60
C GLU A 23 27.38 6.40 14.48
N TYR A 24 26.37 7.28 14.60
CA TYR A 24 24.97 6.91 14.39
C TYR A 24 24.72 6.41 12.96
N TYR A 25 25.24 7.11 11.94
CA TYR A 25 25.06 6.71 10.55
C TYR A 25 25.83 5.42 10.22
N HIS A 26 27.06 5.26 10.70
CA HIS A 26 27.86 4.05 10.43
C HIS A 26 27.32 2.81 11.16
N SER A 27 26.82 2.95 12.39
CA SER A 27 26.22 1.84 13.15
C SER A 27 24.88 1.40 12.55
N SER A 28 24.06 2.33 12.05
CA SER A 28 22.79 2.00 11.40
C SER A 28 22.98 1.25 10.08
N THR A 29 24.05 1.52 9.33
CA THR A 29 24.33 0.80 8.07
C THR A 29 24.90 -0.60 8.28
N ALA A 30 25.61 -0.84 9.39
CA ALA A 30 26.25 -2.14 9.64
C ALA A 30 25.28 -3.19 10.22
N ALA A 31 24.21 -2.77 10.90
CA ALA A 31 23.28 -3.67 11.57
C ALA A 31 22.28 -4.41 10.65
N HIS A 32 22.18 -4.03 9.36
CA HIS A 32 21.23 -4.62 8.41
C HIS A 32 21.83 -5.60 7.39
N ASN A 33 23.15 -5.81 7.39
CA ASN A 33 23.84 -6.53 6.30
C ASN A 33 24.15 -8.01 6.59
N GLY A 34 23.18 -8.82 7.03
CA GLY A 34 23.47 -10.25 7.23
C GLY A 34 22.34 -11.25 7.32
N GLN A 35 21.09 -10.83 7.53
CA GLN A 35 19.95 -11.76 7.47
C GLN A 35 19.31 -11.69 6.10
N SER A 36 19.18 -12.84 5.44
CA SER A 36 18.41 -13.00 4.21
C SER A 36 16.97 -12.56 4.47
N THR A 37 16.64 -11.32 4.11
CA THR A 37 15.28 -10.74 4.22
C THR A 37 14.36 -11.22 3.11
N GLY A 38 14.93 -11.82 2.04
CA GLY A 38 14.18 -12.34 0.89
C GLY A 38 13.04 -13.30 1.26
N PRO A 39 13.26 -14.34 2.08
CA PRO A 39 12.19 -15.25 2.52
C PRO A 39 11.09 -14.56 3.31
N VAL A 40 11.42 -13.54 4.12
CA VAL A 40 10.44 -12.81 4.94
C VAL A 40 9.53 -11.96 4.05
N TRP A 41 10.07 -11.26 3.07
CA TRP A 41 9.26 -10.48 2.14
C TRP A 41 8.41 -11.34 1.23
N GLN A 42 8.93 -12.48 0.76
CA GLN A 42 8.13 -13.41 -0.01
C GLN A 42 6.91 -13.89 0.79
N GLN A 43 7.07 -14.21 2.07
CA GLN A 43 5.93 -14.55 2.95
C GLN A 43 4.92 -13.41 3.07
N HIS A 44 5.36 -12.16 3.11
CA HIS A 44 4.46 -11.00 3.12
C HIS A 44 3.73 -10.81 1.78
N ILE A 45 4.41 -11.02 0.65
CA ILE A 45 3.83 -10.99 -0.70
C ILE A 45 2.76 -12.09 -0.81
N ASP A 46 3.10 -13.32 -0.42
CA ASP A 46 2.17 -14.47 -0.44
C ASP A 46 0.97 -14.22 0.48
N PHE A 47 1.21 -13.63 1.65
CA PHE A 47 0.14 -13.20 2.55
C PHE A 47 -0.80 -12.20 1.87
N LEU A 48 -0.28 -11.15 1.24
CA LEU A 48 -1.09 -10.15 0.53
C LEU A 48 -1.93 -10.79 -0.58
N ALA A 49 -1.33 -11.67 -1.39
CA ALA A 49 -2.04 -12.41 -2.43
C ALA A 49 -3.17 -13.27 -1.84
N SER A 50 -2.90 -13.97 -0.74
CA SER A 50 -3.91 -14.80 -0.06
C SER A 50 -5.06 -13.97 0.52
N GLN A 51 -4.78 -12.78 1.06
CA GLN A 51 -5.82 -11.89 1.58
C GLN A 51 -6.66 -11.31 0.46
N CYS A 52 -6.05 -10.89 -0.66
CA CYS A 52 -6.78 -10.43 -1.84
C CYS A 52 -7.76 -11.51 -2.34
N LEU A 53 -7.30 -12.76 -2.44
CA LEU A 53 -8.15 -13.88 -2.85
C LEU A 53 -9.28 -14.16 -1.82
N LYS A 54 -8.99 -14.10 -0.51
CA LYS A 54 -9.99 -14.28 0.55
C LYS A 54 -11.06 -13.19 0.53
N LEU A 55 -10.69 -11.93 0.33
CA LEU A 55 -11.64 -10.81 0.23
C LEU A 55 -12.59 -10.98 -0.97
N ARG A 56 -12.08 -11.55 -2.07
CA ARG A 56 -12.89 -11.95 -3.24
C ARG A 56 -13.66 -13.26 -3.04
N LEU A 57 -13.65 -13.86 -1.84
CA LEU A 57 -14.26 -15.17 -1.57
C LEU A 57 -13.75 -16.29 -2.51
N ASN A 58 -12.48 -16.23 -2.90
CA ASN A 58 -11.84 -17.11 -3.87
C ASN A 58 -12.47 -17.09 -5.28
N GLN A 59 -13.09 -15.97 -5.65
CA GLN A 59 -13.65 -15.74 -6.99
C GLN A 59 -12.69 -14.91 -7.83
N ASP A 60 -12.81 -15.01 -9.16
CA ASP A 60 -12.19 -14.05 -10.07
C ASP A 60 -12.82 -12.65 -9.92
N THR A 61 -12.09 -11.61 -10.32
CA THR A 61 -12.52 -10.21 -10.18
C THR A 61 -13.89 -9.95 -10.81
N LYS A 62 -14.15 -10.48 -12.01
CA LYS A 62 -15.42 -10.28 -12.71
C LYS A 62 -16.59 -10.91 -11.94
N THR A 63 -16.43 -12.16 -11.49
CA THR A 63 -17.46 -12.85 -10.70
C THR A 63 -17.73 -12.13 -9.38
N TYR A 64 -16.68 -11.69 -8.68
CA TYR A 64 -16.80 -10.94 -7.43
C TYR A 64 -17.57 -9.62 -7.65
N VAL A 65 -17.17 -8.80 -8.63
CA VAL A 65 -17.81 -7.52 -8.93
C VAL A 65 -19.27 -7.71 -9.36
N CYS A 66 -19.57 -8.73 -10.17
CA CYS A 66 -20.95 -9.07 -10.51
C CYS A 66 -21.81 -9.40 -9.27
N ASN A 67 -21.23 -10.08 -8.28
CA ASN A 67 -21.94 -10.38 -7.03
C ASN A 67 -22.17 -9.13 -6.17
N VAL A 68 -21.19 -8.23 -6.10
CA VAL A 68 -21.34 -6.92 -5.44
C VAL A 68 -22.45 -6.11 -6.11
N ALA A 69 -22.46 -6.03 -7.45
CA ALA A 69 -23.50 -5.33 -8.20
C ALA A 69 -24.89 -5.94 -7.98
N LYS A 70 -25.02 -7.27 -7.99
CA LYS A 70 -26.29 -7.96 -7.68
C LYS A 70 -26.77 -7.68 -6.26
N ALA A 71 -25.88 -7.74 -5.27
CA ALA A 71 -26.21 -7.43 -3.88
C ALA A 71 -26.71 -5.99 -3.74
N PHE A 72 -26.04 -5.04 -4.39
CA PHE A 72 -26.48 -3.65 -4.44
C PHE A 72 -27.86 -3.50 -5.09
N LEU A 73 -28.11 -4.14 -6.24
CA LEU A 73 -29.41 -4.05 -6.92
C LEU A 73 -30.55 -4.63 -6.07
N ALA A 74 -30.27 -5.66 -5.27
CA ALA A 74 -31.24 -6.31 -4.39
C ALA A 74 -31.55 -5.47 -3.13
N HIS A 75 -30.54 -4.89 -2.50
CA HIS A 75 -30.68 -4.24 -1.18
C HIS A 75 -30.65 -2.72 -1.23
N ARG A 76 -30.17 -2.13 -2.34
CA ARG A 76 -29.98 -0.68 -2.55
C ARG A 76 -29.16 -0.01 -1.44
N ASP A 77 -28.22 -0.76 -0.87
CA ASP A 77 -27.35 -0.30 0.21
C ASP A 77 -25.94 0.03 -0.33
N PRO A 78 -25.60 1.32 -0.54
CA PRO A 78 -24.28 1.72 -1.00
C PRO A 78 -23.18 1.54 0.06
N GLU A 79 -23.53 1.44 1.35
CA GLU A 79 -22.53 1.25 2.41
C GLU A 79 -21.88 -0.14 2.35
N GLN A 80 -22.56 -1.13 1.77
CA GLN A 80 -21.96 -2.45 1.52
C GLN A 80 -20.84 -2.37 0.47
N ILE A 81 -21.01 -1.53 -0.55
CA ILE A 81 -19.98 -1.33 -1.59
C ILE A 81 -18.76 -0.64 -0.98
N LEU A 82 -18.98 0.43 -0.21
CA LEU A 82 -17.92 1.18 0.46
C LEU A 82 -17.12 0.31 1.44
N ARG A 83 -17.80 -0.50 2.25
CA ARG A 83 -17.12 -1.46 3.16
C ARG A 83 -16.24 -2.46 2.41
N GLY A 84 -16.66 -2.89 1.22
CA GLY A 84 -15.84 -3.71 0.33
C GLY A 84 -14.58 -2.97 -0.13
N CYS A 85 -14.74 -1.74 -0.62
CA CYS A 85 -13.61 -0.89 -1.04
C CYS A 85 -12.62 -0.65 0.10
N ASP A 86 -13.08 -0.34 1.32
CA ASP A 86 -12.21 -0.05 2.47
C ASP A 86 -11.29 -1.22 2.83
N GLN A 87 -11.77 -2.45 2.67
CA GLN A 87 -10.97 -3.65 2.91
C GLN A 87 -9.83 -3.79 1.89
N PHE A 88 -10.12 -3.55 0.60
CA PHE A 88 -9.09 -3.56 -0.45
C PHE A 88 -8.13 -2.36 -0.33
N ASN A 89 -8.62 -1.16 0.02
CA ASN A 89 -7.78 0.02 0.25
C ASN A 89 -6.82 -0.17 1.43
N SER A 90 -7.28 -0.85 2.50
CA SER A 90 -6.42 -1.24 3.62
C SER A 90 -5.32 -2.20 3.17
N LEU A 91 -5.65 -3.18 2.32
CA LEU A 91 -4.69 -4.12 1.75
C LEU A 91 -3.69 -3.43 0.82
N LEU A 92 -4.16 -2.51 -0.02
CA LEU A 92 -3.35 -1.70 -0.93
C LEU A 92 -2.37 -0.81 -0.17
N THR A 93 -2.82 -0.16 0.90
CA THR A 93 -1.97 0.64 1.80
C THR A 93 -0.84 -0.22 2.39
N ARG A 94 -1.14 -1.46 2.79
CA ARG A 94 -0.13 -2.39 3.30
C ARG A 94 0.85 -2.83 2.20
N ALA A 95 0.36 -3.06 0.99
CA ALA A 95 1.20 -3.41 -0.16
C ALA A 95 2.18 -2.27 -0.51
N HIS A 96 1.73 -1.02 -0.53
CA HIS A 96 2.60 0.14 -0.76
C HIS A 96 3.64 0.37 0.35
N ARG A 97 3.32 0.05 1.61
CA ARG A 97 4.34 0.06 2.67
C ARG A 97 5.43 -0.97 2.42
N LEU A 98 5.04 -2.20 2.06
CA LEU A 98 6.00 -3.25 1.72
C LEU A 98 6.82 -2.89 0.47
N GLU A 99 6.21 -2.23 -0.51
CA GLU A 99 6.88 -1.73 -1.72
C GLU A 99 8.02 -0.76 -1.36
N ASN A 100 7.73 0.21 -0.49
CA ASN A 100 8.73 1.15 0.01
C ASN A 100 9.84 0.43 0.80
N ASP A 101 9.50 -0.55 1.63
CA ASP A 101 10.49 -1.30 2.41
C ASP A 101 11.44 -2.11 1.51
N ILE A 102 10.90 -2.80 0.49
CA ILE A 102 11.70 -3.55 -0.49
C ILE A 102 12.58 -2.60 -1.30
N LEU A 103 12.02 -1.49 -1.78
CA LEU A 103 12.75 -0.50 -2.57
C LEU A 103 13.94 0.08 -1.80
N ASN A 104 13.74 0.40 -0.52
CA ASN A 104 14.76 1.00 0.33
C ASN A 104 15.90 0.02 0.70
N GLN A 105 15.62 -1.27 0.76
CA GLN A 105 16.60 -2.27 1.22
C GLN A 105 17.28 -3.06 0.10
N VAL A 106 16.56 -3.41 -0.97
CA VAL A 106 17.06 -4.28 -2.05
C VAL A 106 16.89 -3.66 -3.44
N GLY A 107 16.02 -2.66 -3.58
CA GLY A 107 15.79 -1.98 -4.86
C GLY A 107 14.81 -2.74 -5.76
N VAL A 108 15.00 -2.61 -7.08
CA VAL A 108 14.13 -3.23 -8.09
C VAL A 108 14.60 -4.65 -8.40
N GLY A 109 13.68 -5.61 -8.39
CA GLY A 109 13.98 -7.02 -8.67
C GLY A 109 12.73 -7.91 -8.74
N PRO A 110 12.90 -9.24 -8.74
CA PRO A 110 11.79 -10.19 -8.88
C PRO A 110 10.71 -10.06 -7.79
N LEU A 111 11.12 -9.76 -6.55
CA LEU A 111 10.19 -9.52 -5.44
C LEU A 111 9.33 -8.28 -5.69
N MET A 112 9.95 -7.20 -6.16
CA MET A 112 9.25 -5.96 -6.52
C MET A 112 8.24 -6.21 -7.64
N ALA A 113 8.63 -6.92 -8.70
CA ALA A 113 7.73 -7.27 -9.80
C ALA A 113 6.53 -8.12 -9.31
N SER A 114 6.78 -9.05 -8.38
CA SER A 114 5.73 -9.88 -7.80
C SER A 114 4.75 -9.06 -6.95
N LEU A 115 5.26 -8.13 -6.14
CA LEU A 115 4.44 -7.22 -5.37
C LEU A 115 3.64 -6.26 -6.25
N GLN A 116 4.24 -5.69 -7.30
CA GLN A 116 3.57 -4.81 -8.25
C GLN A 116 2.41 -5.51 -8.96
N LYS A 117 2.57 -6.79 -9.30
CA LYS A 117 1.47 -7.60 -9.86
C LYS A 117 0.30 -7.71 -8.87
N ILE A 118 0.57 -7.89 -7.58
CA ILE A 118 -0.48 -7.94 -6.55
C ILE A 118 -1.14 -6.57 -6.37
N ILE A 119 -0.35 -5.49 -6.37
CA ILE A 119 -0.87 -4.11 -6.31
C ILE A 119 -1.80 -3.84 -7.49
N ALA A 120 -1.41 -4.25 -8.69
CA ALA A 120 -2.24 -4.12 -9.89
C ALA A 120 -3.55 -4.90 -9.78
N ASP A 121 -3.50 -6.17 -9.32
CA ASP A 121 -4.69 -7.00 -9.10
C ASP A 121 -5.64 -6.39 -8.05
N ILE A 122 -5.10 -5.86 -6.94
CA ILE A 122 -5.92 -5.16 -5.93
C ILE A 122 -6.56 -3.90 -6.53
N ARG A 123 -5.81 -3.10 -7.28
CA ARG A 123 -6.32 -1.87 -7.92
C ARG A 123 -7.41 -2.17 -8.94
N GLU A 124 -7.26 -3.22 -9.74
CA GLU A 124 -8.28 -3.64 -10.69
C GLU A 124 -9.61 -3.91 -9.97
N VAL A 125 -9.56 -4.65 -8.85
CA VAL A 125 -10.76 -4.93 -8.05
C VAL A 125 -11.36 -3.64 -7.48
N VAL A 126 -10.53 -2.77 -6.88
CA VAL A 126 -10.99 -1.48 -6.31
C VAL A 126 -11.68 -0.65 -7.38
N ASN A 127 -11.04 -0.45 -8.54
CA ASN A 127 -11.58 0.34 -9.64
C ASN A 127 -12.94 -0.20 -10.11
N CYS A 128 -13.06 -1.52 -10.29
CA CYS A 128 -14.32 -2.12 -10.70
C CYS A 128 -15.43 -2.00 -9.64
N VAL A 129 -15.09 -2.03 -8.35
CA VAL A 129 -16.08 -1.82 -7.28
C VAL A 129 -16.47 -0.33 -7.18
N GLU A 130 -15.51 0.57 -7.37
CA GLU A 130 -15.75 2.02 -7.48
C GLU A 130 -16.64 2.37 -8.69
N ASP A 131 -16.49 1.66 -9.82
CA ASP A 131 -17.42 1.79 -10.96
C ASP A 131 -18.86 1.44 -10.55
N VAL A 132 -19.06 0.35 -9.78
CA VAL A 132 -20.39 -0.03 -9.27
C VAL A 132 -20.94 1.03 -8.34
N TRP A 133 -20.09 1.62 -7.49
CA TRP A 133 -20.48 2.71 -6.60
C TRP A 133 -20.81 4.01 -7.37
N GLY A 134 -20.01 4.35 -8.39
CA GLY A 134 -20.26 5.48 -9.27
C GLY A 134 -21.60 5.34 -9.99
N PHE A 135 -21.88 4.15 -10.52
CA PHE A 135 -23.18 3.81 -11.10
C PHE A 135 -24.31 3.94 -10.08
N ALA A 136 -24.10 3.49 -8.84
CA ALA A 136 -25.09 3.56 -7.77
C ALA A 136 -25.48 5.01 -7.40
N ILE A 137 -24.53 5.96 -7.48
CA ILE A 137 -24.75 7.36 -7.13
C ILE A 137 -25.33 8.16 -8.30
N LEU A 138 -24.72 8.03 -9.48
CA LEU A 138 -25.02 8.87 -10.63
C LEU A 138 -26.19 8.34 -11.47
N GLY A 139 -26.45 7.03 -11.42
CA GLY A 139 -27.31 6.38 -12.41
C GLY A 139 -26.59 6.15 -13.73
N MET A 140 -27.23 5.42 -14.65
CA MET A 140 -26.57 4.89 -15.86
C MET A 140 -26.05 5.98 -16.80
N ASP A 141 -26.88 6.99 -17.10
CA ASP A 141 -26.58 7.98 -18.13
C ASP A 141 -25.43 8.89 -17.69
N ASP A 142 -25.54 9.46 -16.49
CA ASP A 142 -24.50 10.31 -15.90
C ASP A 142 -23.19 9.54 -15.64
N PHE A 143 -23.28 8.26 -15.20
CA PHE A 143 -22.10 7.41 -15.04
C PHE A 143 -21.39 7.16 -16.38
N ARG A 144 -22.16 6.88 -17.44
CA ARG A 144 -21.61 6.66 -18.78
C ARG A 144 -20.91 7.91 -19.29
N ASP A 145 -21.54 9.07 -19.13
CA ASP A 145 -20.95 10.35 -19.53
C ASP A 145 -19.68 10.65 -18.73
N ALA A 146 -19.67 10.39 -17.42
CA ALA A 146 -18.48 10.54 -16.59
C ALA A 146 -17.33 9.62 -17.02
N CYS A 147 -17.63 8.36 -17.39
CA CYS A 147 -16.66 7.41 -17.92
C CYS A 147 -16.07 7.86 -19.26
N ILE A 148 -16.91 8.30 -20.21
CA ILE A 148 -16.46 8.77 -21.54
C ILE A 148 -15.53 9.98 -21.40
N ASN A 149 -15.86 10.88 -20.45
CA ASN A 149 -15.09 12.10 -20.21
C ASN A 149 -13.91 11.90 -19.26
N THR A 150 -13.58 10.67 -18.85
CA THR A 150 -12.47 10.35 -17.93
C THR A 150 -12.50 11.14 -16.62
N LEU A 151 -13.71 11.36 -16.09
CA LEU A 151 -13.91 12.17 -14.87
C LEU A 151 -13.50 11.43 -13.59
N PHE A 152 -13.40 10.10 -13.65
CA PHE A 152 -12.98 9.30 -12.51
C PHE A 152 -11.46 9.33 -12.33
N MET A 153 -10.99 9.60 -11.11
CA MET A 153 -9.56 9.76 -10.83
C MET A 153 -8.73 8.50 -11.13
N TYR A 154 -9.30 7.30 -10.90
CA TYR A 154 -8.62 6.04 -11.15
C TYR A 154 -8.40 5.73 -12.64
N GLN A 155 -9.08 6.42 -13.56
CA GLN A 155 -8.91 6.24 -15.01
C GLN A 155 -7.67 6.96 -15.57
N LYS A 156 -7.00 7.80 -14.76
CA LYS A 156 -5.83 8.60 -15.16
C LYS A 156 -4.49 7.99 -14.72
N LEU A 157 -4.51 6.82 -14.08
CA LEU A 157 -3.35 6.09 -13.56
C LEU A 157 -2.90 5.00 -14.53
#